data_AF-A0A3L7XBE1-F1
#
_entry.id   AF-A0A3L7XBE1-F1
#
_cell.length_a   1.000
_cell.length_b   1.000
_cell.length_c   1.000
_cell.angle_alpha   90.00
_cell.angle_beta   90.00
_cell.angle_gamma   90.00
#
_symmetry.space_group_name_H-M   'P 1'
#
loop_
_entity.id
_entity.type
_entity.pdbx_description
1 polymer ?
#
loop_
_entity_poly.entity_id
_entity_poly.type
_entity_poly.pdbx_seq_one_letter_code
_entity_poly.pdbx_strand_id
1 'polypeptide(L)'
;MRARIYDIERQKQDAEQASARKSQVGTGDRAEKIRTYNFPQDRITDHRVNLTTHNIPRVLDGELDPLVDAVAAEEQARLLAAVGV
;
A
#
# COMPACT_ATOMS: atom_id res chain seq x y z
N MET A 1 4.66 35.39 -22.53
CA MET A 1 3.35 34.84 -22.07
C MET A 1 3.31 33.31 -22.01
N ARG A 2 4.12 32.57 -22.78
CA ARG A 2 4.22 31.09 -22.69
C ARG A 2 4.78 30.55 -21.35
N ALA A 3 5.73 31.28 -20.75
CA ALA A 3 6.34 30.89 -19.47
C ALA A 3 5.31 30.76 -18.34
N ARG A 4 4.38 31.72 -18.19
CA ARG A 4 3.33 31.66 -17.16
C ARG A 4 2.38 30.47 -17.31
N ILE A 5 2.00 30.13 -18.55
CA ILE A 5 1.11 28.99 -18.80
C ILE A 5 1.83 27.68 -18.44
N TYR A 6 3.10 27.56 -18.84
CA TYR A 6 3.93 26.40 -18.48
C TYR A 6 4.10 26.26 -16.96
N ASP A 7 4.37 27.36 -16.26
CA ASP A 7 4.53 27.34 -14.80
C ASP A 7 3.24 26.90 -14.09
N ILE A 8 2.06 27.33 -14.58
CA ILE A 8 0.76 26.92 -14.04
C ILE A 8 0.53 25.42 -14.24
N GLU A 9 0.79 24.89 -15.44
CA GLU A 9 0.60 23.46 -15.72
C GLU A 9 1.58 22.58 -14.93
N ARG A 10 2.83 23.04 -14.78
CA ARG A 10 3.82 22.38 -13.91
C ARG A 10 3.36 22.35 -12.46
N GLN A 11 2.89 23.47 -11.92
CA GLN A 11 2.39 23.55 -10.54
C GLN A 11 1.18 22.63 -10.32
N LYS A 12 0.28 22.51 -11.31
CA LYS A 12 -0.84 21.55 -11.25
C LYS A 12 -0.35 20.11 -11.17
N GLN A 13 0.57 19.72 -12.06
CA GLN A 13 1.14 18.36 -12.07
C GLN A 13 1.85 18.04 -10.74
N ASP A 14 2.66 18.97 -10.23
CA ASP A 14 3.35 18.81 -8.96
C ASP A 14 2.34 18.67 -7.79
N ALA A 15 1.26 19.45 -7.80
CA ALA A 15 0.20 19.37 -6.80
C ALA A 15 -0.58 18.05 -6.85
N GLU A 16 -0.91 17.56 -8.04
CA GLU A 16 -1.56 16.26 -8.25
C GLU A 16 -0.69 15.11 -7.75
N GLN A 17 0.60 15.12 -8.10
CA GLN A 17 1.56 14.12 -7.64
C GLN A 17 1.76 14.17 -6.12
N ALA A 18 1.84 15.36 -5.54
CA ALA A 18 1.97 15.53 -4.10
C ALA A 18 0.74 15.01 -3.36
N SER A 19 -0.46 15.30 -3.89
CA SER A 19 -1.72 14.80 -3.33
C SER A 19 -1.81 13.28 -3.42
N ALA A 20 -1.50 12.69 -4.58
CA ALA A 20 -1.52 11.25 -4.78
C ALA A 20 -0.49 10.52 -3.90
N ARG A 21 0.70 11.11 -3.70
CA ARG A 21 1.69 10.55 -2.78
C ARG A 21 1.21 10.61 -1.34
N LYS A 22 0.62 11.74 -0.93
CA LYS A 22 0.12 11.93 0.42
C LYS A 22 -0.99 10.92 0.75
N SER A 23 -1.89 10.62 -0.21
CA SER A 23 -2.93 9.61 0.00
C SER A 23 -2.38 8.18 0.09
N GLN A 24 -1.29 7.86 -0.61
CA GLN A 24 -0.66 6.54 -0.55
C GLN A 24 0.17 6.31 0.72
N VAL A 25 0.88 7.34 1.19
CA VAL A 25 1.74 7.24 2.38
C VAL A 25 0.95 7.41 3.68
N GLY A 26 -0.18 8.14 3.63
CA GLY A 26 -0.97 8.46 4.81
C GLY A 26 -0.29 9.49 5.70
N THR A 27 -0.50 9.38 7.02
CA THR A 27 0.09 10.26 8.03
C THR A 27 1.43 9.75 8.56
N GLY A 28 1.76 8.47 8.30
CA GLY A 28 2.95 7.80 8.83
C GLY A 28 2.83 7.39 10.30
N ASP A 29 1.64 7.52 10.90
CA ASP A 29 1.40 7.08 12.27
C ASP A 29 1.43 5.54 12.37
N ARG A 30 1.85 5.03 13.53
CA ARG A 30 1.91 3.59 13.85
C ARG A 30 0.54 2.93 13.79
N ALA A 31 -0.54 3.69 13.97
CA ALA A 31 -1.91 3.21 13.83
C ALA A 31 -2.26 2.84 12.37
N GLU A 32 -1.64 3.49 11.38
CA GLU A 32 -1.88 3.28 9.95
C GLU A 32 -0.96 2.22 9.32
N LYS A 33 -0.17 1.50 10.13
CA LYS A 33 0.74 0.47 9.61
C LYS A 33 -0.04 -0.62 8.86
N ILE A 34 0.41 -0.93 7.65
CA ILE A 34 -0.16 -2.04 6.87
C ILE A 34 0.38 -3.41 7.33
N ARG A 35 1.56 -3.45 7.95
CA ARG A 35 2.26 -4.69 8.28
C ARG A 35 3.18 -4.53 9.49
N THR A 36 3.27 -5.57 10.32
CA THR A 36 4.24 -5.67 11.42
C THR A 36 5.23 -6.79 11.13
N TYR A 37 6.53 -6.49 11.18
CA TYR A 37 7.61 -7.49 11.14
C TYR A 37 8.12 -7.73 12.56
N ASN A 38 7.99 -8.95 13.07
CA ASN A 38 8.41 -9.34 14.42
C ASN A 38 9.57 -10.33 14.35
N PHE A 39 10.81 -9.81 14.27
CA PHE A 39 12.03 -10.60 14.15
C PHE A 39 12.25 -11.62 15.28
N PRO A 40 12.06 -11.28 16.58
CA PRO A 40 12.22 -12.25 17.66
C PRO A 40 11.30 -13.48 17.57
N GLN A 41 10.13 -13.34 16.93
CA GLN A 41 9.15 -14.43 16.79
C GLN A 41 8.99 -14.92 15.34
N ASP A 42 9.93 -14.52 14.48
CA ASP A 42 10.02 -14.90 13.07
C ASP A 42 8.68 -14.86 12.31
N ARG A 43 7.91 -13.77 12.51
CA ARG A 43 6.61 -13.60 11.84
C ARG A 43 6.36 -12.22 11.27
N ILE A 44 5.52 -12.21 10.24
CA ILE A 44 5.00 -11.04 9.56
C ILE A 44 3.48 -11.07 9.67
N THR A 45 2.89 -10.01 10.19
CA THR A 45 1.43 -9.86 10.23
C THR A 45 1.02 -8.71 9.31
N ASP A 46 0.23 -9.00 8.28
CA ASP A 46 -0.40 -8.00 7.40
C ASP A 46 -1.79 -7.65 7.93
N HIS A 47 -1.98 -6.38 8.31
CA HIS A 47 -3.22 -5.91 8.96
C HIS A 47 -4.34 -5.62 7.96
N ARG A 48 -4.05 -5.60 6.66
CA ARG A 48 -5.08 -5.36 5.63
C ARG A 48 -6.02 -6.54 5.47
N VAL A 49 -5.48 -7.76 5.65
CA VAL A 49 -6.20 -9.03 5.52
C VAL A 49 -6.10 -9.92 6.77
N ASN A 50 -5.49 -9.41 7.84
CA ASN A 50 -5.22 -10.14 9.08
C ASN A 50 -4.45 -11.46 8.89
N LEU A 51 -3.60 -11.53 7.86
CA LEU A 51 -2.77 -12.70 7.56
C LEU A 51 -1.49 -12.66 8.38
N THR A 52 -1.13 -13.78 9.01
CA THR A 52 0.18 -13.95 9.65
C THR A 52 0.98 -15.04 8.94
N THR A 53 2.18 -14.69 8.49
CA THR A 53 3.16 -15.61 7.88
C THR A 53 4.35 -15.78 8.81
N HIS A 54 4.93 -16.98 8.81
CA HIS A 54 6.16 -17.31 9.54
C HIS A 54 7.33 -17.41 8.56
N ASN A 55 8.57 -17.32 9.03
CA ASN A 55 9.79 -17.30 8.21
C ASN A 55 10.02 -15.95 7.50
N ILE A 56 10.35 -14.93 8.31
CA ILE A 56 10.72 -13.59 7.83
C ILE A 56 11.86 -13.64 6.80
N PRO A 57 12.98 -14.36 7.03
CA PRO A 57 14.10 -14.35 6.09
C PRO A 57 13.67 -14.71 4.68
N ARG A 58 12.86 -15.76 4.52
CA ARG A 58 12.35 -16.21 3.22
C ARG A 58 11.53 -15.14 2.49
N VAL A 59 10.69 -14.44 3.24
CA VAL A 59 9.86 -13.35 2.68
C VAL A 59 10.72 -12.15 2.30
N LEU A 60 11.74 -11.82 3.11
CA LEU A 60 12.67 -10.73 2.81
C LEU A 60 13.63 -11.06 1.66
N ASP A 61 13.91 -12.34 1.43
CA ASP A 61 14.70 -12.84 0.29
C ASP A 61 13.92 -12.81 -1.04
N GLY A 62 12.64 -12.41 -1.02
CA GLY A 62 11.86 -12.12 -2.23
C GLY A 62 10.61 -12.97 -2.41
N GLU A 63 10.35 -13.96 -1.54
CA GLU A 63 9.13 -14.78 -1.62
C GLU A 63 7.91 -14.03 -1.05
N LEU A 64 7.48 -13.01 -1.78
CA LEU A 64 6.37 -12.14 -1.41
C LEU A 64 5.01 -12.60 -1.95
N ASP A 65 5.01 -13.52 -2.93
CA ASP A 65 3.79 -13.97 -3.62
C ASP A 65 2.66 -14.35 -2.65
N PRO A 66 2.89 -15.14 -1.59
CA PRO A 66 1.82 -15.51 -0.67
C PRO A 66 1.16 -14.31 0.04
N LEU A 67 1.93 -13.25 0.31
CA LEU A 67 1.41 -12.03 0.94
C LEU A 67 0.67 -11.15 -0.05
N VAL A 68 1.17 -11.06 -1.29
CA VAL A 68 0.55 -10.23 -2.34
C VAL A 68 -0.76 -10.86 -2.81
N ASP A 69 -0.75 -12.17 -3.06
CA ASP A 69 -1.92 -12.91 -3.54
C ASP A 69 -3.07 -12.84 -2.53
N ALA A 70 -2.77 -12.97 -1.23
CA ALA A 70 -3.79 -12.85 -0.18
C ALA A 70 -4.47 -11.48 -0.19
N VAL A 71 -3.70 -10.39 -0.36
CA VAL A 71 -4.24 -9.03 -0.41
C VAL A 71 -5.03 -8.80 -1.70
N ALA A 72 -4.55 -9.31 -2.83
CA ALA A 72 -5.24 -9.20 -4.11
C ALA A 72 -6.57 -9.96 -4.09
N ALA A 73 -6.60 -11.17 -3.51
CA ALA A 73 -7.81 -11.99 -3.40
C ALA A 73 -8.88 -11.31 -2.52
N GLU A 74 -8.49 -10.74 -1.37
CA GLU A 74 -9.43 -10.00 -0.51
C GLU A 74 -10.01 -8.78 -1.24
N GLU A 75 -9.16 -8.05 -1.98
CA GLU A 75 -9.62 -6.90 -2.76
C GLU A 75 -10.60 -7.32 -3.87
N GLN A 76 -10.32 -8.41 -4.58
CA GLN A 76 -11.23 -8.96 -5.57
C GLN A 76 -12.57 -9.37 -4.94
N ALA A 77 -12.54 -10.05 -3.79
CA ALA A 77 -13.75 -10.42 -3.06
C ALA A 77 -14.57 -9.19 -2.64
N ARG A 78 -13.91 -8.14 -2.15
CA ARG A 78 -14.53 -6.86 -1.78
C ARG A 78 -15.20 -6.18 -2.97
N LEU A 79 -14.53 -6.14 -4.13
CA LEU A 79 -15.07 -5.56 -5.36
C LEU A 79 -16.29 -6.35 -5.87
N LEU A 80 -16.22 -7.67 -5.86
CA LEU A 80 -17.35 -8.53 -6.25
C LEU A 80 -18.55 -8.35 -5.33
N ALA A 81 -18.32 -8.26 -4.02
CA ALA A 81 -19.39 -7.99 -3.04
C ALA A 81 -20.04 -6.61 -3.25
N ALA A 82 -19.26 -5.61 -3.65
CA ALA A 82 -19.77 -4.25 -3.93
C ALA A 82 -20.59 -4.16 -5.23
N VAL A 83 -20.34 -5.05 -6.20
CA VAL A 83 -21.08 -5.13 -7.48
C VAL A 83 -22.29 -6.09 -7.39
N GLY A 84 -22.28 -7.01 -6.43
CA GLY A 84 -23.30 -8.06 -6.24
C GLY A 84 -24.58 -7.65 -5.51
N VAL A 85 -24.98 -6.37 -5.54
CA VAL A 85 -26.27 -5.87 -4.99
C VAL A 85 -27.01 -5.05 -6.04
#